data_AF-A0A8T5TI64-F1
#
_entry.id   AF-A0A8T5TI64-F1
#
_cell.length_a   1.000
_cell.length_b   1.000
_cell.length_c   1.000
_cell.angle_alpha   90.00
_cell.angle_beta   90.00
_cell.angle_gamma   90.00
#
_symmetry.space_group_name_H-M   'P 1'
#
loop_
_entity.id
_entity.type
_entity.pdbx_description
1 polymer ?
#
loop_
_entity_poly.entity_id
_entity_poly.type
_entity_poly.pdbx_seq_one_letter_code
_entity_poly.pdbx_strand_id
1 'polypeptide(L)'
;MGAGKYLAIIAAILTILGSYVFAMFPGTAPNTVASALGVFEDIGQTFESADSYGSAMGGVWVVYIVIILMIIFAISGFVQLIGIKSRAGIFIFSLFPLVIGTIMLMAITIPISNIYINYMMAVLSDSPLIEDTFPYLLNIGDLGLGVILVVAGGAVGIISAVLPREETY
;
A
#
# COMPACT_ATOMS: atom_id res chain seq x y z
N MET A 1 1.32 -29.23 4.87
CA MET A 1 0.92 -28.05 4.07
C MET A 1 2.14 -27.59 3.29
N GLY A 2 2.06 -27.50 1.96
CA GLY A 2 3.24 -27.10 1.16
C GLY A 2 3.68 -25.65 1.42
N ALA A 3 4.99 -25.38 1.31
CA ALA A 3 5.60 -24.07 1.55
C ALA A 3 4.91 -22.92 0.78
N GLY A 4 4.42 -23.18 -0.44
CA GLY A 4 3.68 -22.18 -1.22
C GLY A 4 2.40 -21.70 -0.55
N LYS A 5 1.67 -22.54 0.21
CA LYS A 5 0.44 -22.14 0.92
C LYS A 5 0.76 -21.23 2.11
N TYR A 6 1.84 -21.49 2.84
CA TYR A 6 2.27 -20.63 3.95
C TYR A 6 2.73 -19.26 3.45
N LEU A 7 3.52 -19.24 2.38
CA LEU A 7 3.94 -17.98 1.77
C LEU A 7 2.76 -17.18 1.19
N ALA A 8 1.68 -17.85 0.77
CA ALA A 8 0.47 -17.15 0.34
C ALA A 8 -0.17 -16.35 1.48
N ILE A 9 -0.23 -16.96 2.67
CA ILE A 9 -0.75 -16.31 3.88
C ILE A 9 0.16 -15.16 4.29
N ILE A 10 1.48 -15.37 4.28
CA ILE A 10 2.45 -14.32 4.62
C ILE A 10 2.35 -13.14 3.65
N ALA A 11 2.27 -13.40 2.34
CA ALA A 11 2.09 -12.37 1.32
C ALA A 11 0.85 -11.50 1.59
N ALA A 12 -0.29 -12.16 1.85
CA ALA A 12 -1.54 -11.49 2.17
C ALA A 12 -1.41 -10.64 3.45
N ILE A 13 -0.85 -11.20 4.51
CA ILE A 13 -0.64 -10.48 5.78
C ILE A 13 0.25 -9.26 5.57
N LEU A 14 1.37 -9.39 4.84
CA LEU A 14 2.28 -8.28 4.56
C LEU A 14 1.58 -7.19 3.74
N THR A 15 0.82 -7.55 2.70
CA THR A 15 0.08 -6.58 1.88
C THR A 15 -1.02 -5.88 2.68
N ILE A 16 -1.76 -6.62 3.51
CA ILE A 16 -2.78 -6.08 4.43
C ILE A 16 -2.12 -5.13 5.43
N LEU A 17 -1.07 -5.56 6.13
CA LEU A 17 -0.36 -4.70 7.09
C LEU A 17 0.26 -3.47 6.41
N GLY A 18 0.82 -3.61 5.21
CA GLY A 18 1.31 -2.49 4.44
C GLY A 18 0.20 -1.50 4.07
N SER A 19 -0.97 -2.01 3.68
CA SER A 19 -2.19 -1.21 3.44
C SER A 19 -2.70 -0.53 4.72
N TYR A 20 -2.52 -1.17 5.87
CA TYR A 20 -2.87 -0.61 7.18
C TYR A 20 -1.94 0.53 7.60
N VAL A 21 -0.65 0.37 7.34
CA VAL A 21 0.40 1.28 7.78
C VAL A 21 0.70 2.38 6.72
N PHE A 22 0.08 2.32 5.54
CA PHE A 22 0.06 3.46 4.63
C PHE A 22 -0.60 4.65 5.31
N ALA A 23 0.11 5.77 5.39
CA ALA A 23 -0.42 7.06 5.86
C ALA A 23 -0.36 8.08 4.70
N MET A 24 -1.46 8.78 4.44
CA MET A 24 -1.44 9.99 3.59
C MET A 24 -1.14 11.25 4.43
N PHE A 25 -0.42 12.19 3.81
CA PHE A 25 0.15 13.41 4.39
C PHE A 25 -0.84 14.58 4.46
N PRO A 26 -0.54 15.61 5.28
CA PRO A 26 -1.35 16.82 5.35
C PRO A 26 -1.06 17.68 4.12
N GLY A 27 -2.11 17.99 3.38
CA GLY A 27 -2.32 19.38 2.98
C GLY A 27 -3.23 20.03 4.00
N THR A 28 -2.84 21.18 4.55
CA THR A 28 -3.60 22.11 5.45
C THR A 28 -4.44 21.54 6.61
N ALA A 29 -4.53 20.23 6.80
CA ALA A 29 -5.30 19.53 7.84
C ALA A 29 -4.31 18.74 8.73
N PRO A 30 -3.70 19.38 9.74
CA PRO A 30 -2.59 18.82 10.51
C PRO A 30 -2.95 17.65 11.44
N ASN A 31 -4.22 17.23 11.50
CA ASN A 31 -4.70 16.26 12.51
C ASN A 31 -5.39 15.02 11.92
N THR A 32 -5.24 14.74 10.63
CA THR A 32 -5.96 13.65 9.95
C THR A 32 -5.01 12.70 9.24
N VAL A 33 -5.16 11.39 9.50
CA VAL A 33 -4.34 10.32 8.90
C VAL A 33 -5.25 9.47 8.01
N ALA A 34 -4.83 9.18 6.77
CA ALA A 34 -5.57 8.24 5.92
C ALA A 34 -4.84 6.90 5.88
N SER A 35 -5.54 5.79 6.13
CA SER A 35 -5.03 4.42 5.94
C SER A 35 -5.98 3.53 5.16
N ALA A 36 -5.44 2.53 4.45
CA ALA A 36 -6.21 1.69 3.56
C ALA A 36 -6.94 0.54 4.26
N LEU A 37 -6.77 0.36 5.57
CA LEU A 37 -7.61 -0.52 6.40
C LEU A 37 -8.35 0.23 7.50
N GLY A 38 -7.93 1.46 7.83
CA GLY A 38 -8.81 2.48 8.43
C GLY A 38 -9.93 2.95 7.50
N VAL A 39 -10.16 2.25 6.37
CA VAL A 39 -11.28 2.41 5.41
C VAL A 39 -12.63 2.63 6.07
N PHE A 40 -12.84 2.08 7.27
CA PHE A 40 -14.13 2.13 7.94
C PHE A 40 -14.31 3.31 8.90
N GLU A 41 -13.23 3.97 9.35
CA GLU A 41 -13.34 5.14 10.25
C GLU A 41 -12.79 6.45 9.65
N ASP A 42 -11.74 6.41 8.81
CA ASP A 42 -11.02 7.63 8.36
C ASP A 42 -11.01 7.89 6.84
N ILE A 43 -11.32 6.90 5.98
CA ILE A 43 -11.39 7.17 4.52
C ILE A 43 -12.50 8.15 4.16
N GLY A 44 -13.65 8.08 4.84
CA GLY A 44 -14.74 9.04 4.64
C GLY A 44 -14.28 10.47 4.92
N GLN A 45 -13.58 10.68 6.03
CA GLN A 45 -12.99 11.98 6.39
C GLN A 45 -11.93 12.42 5.38
N THR A 46 -11.19 11.47 4.80
CA THR A 46 -10.20 11.75 3.75
C THR A 46 -10.87 12.24 2.46
N PHE A 47 -12.03 11.67 2.09
CA PHE A 47 -12.86 12.17 0.98
C PHE A 47 -13.45 13.55 1.28
N GLU A 48 -13.94 13.78 2.49
CA GLU A 48 -14.51 15.07 2.93
C GLU A 48 -13.45 16.19 2.98
N SER A 49 -12.21 15.83 3.30
CA SER A 49 -11.08 16.76 3.38
C SER A 49 -10.25 16.83 2.09
N ALA A 50 -10.75 16.24 0.98
CA ALA A 50 -10.00 16.13 -0.27
C ALA A 50 -9.58 17.48 -0.86
N ASP A 51 -10.36 18.55 -0.63
CA ASP A 51 -9.99 19.91 -1.05
C ASP A 51 -8.76 20.44 -0.29
N SER A 52 -8.68 20.15 1.01
CA SER A 52 -7.56 20.51 1.87
C SER A 52 -6.28 19.80 1.40
N TYR A 53 -6.36 18.49 1.17
CA TYR A 53 -5.25 17.70 0.64
C TYR A 53 -4.87 18.13 -0.78
N GLY A 54 -5.86 18.41 -1.63
CA GLY A 54 -5.66 18.80 -3.02
C GLY A 54 -4.81 20.06 -3.20
N SER A 55 -4.88 20.99 -2.24
CA SER A 55 -4.07 22.21 -2.22
C SER A 55 -2.57 21.94 -2.09
N ALA A 56 -2.18 20.89 -1.35
CA ALA A 56 -0.78 20.49 -1.18
C ALA A 56 -0.33 19.45 -2.23
N MET A 57 -1.28 18.71 -2.82
CA MET A 57 -1.01 17.55 -3.68
C MET A 57 -1.02 17.88 -5.18
N GLY A 58 -1.15 19.15 -5.56
CA GLY A 58 -1.23 19.56 -6.98
C GLY A 58 -2.60 19.31 -7.62
N GLY A 59 -3.63 19.06 -6.79
CA GLY A 59 -5.02 18.95 -7.20
C GLY A 59 -5.80 17.88 -6.41
N VAL A 60 -7.08 18.14 -6.20
CA VAL A 60 -8.03 17.23 -5.52
C VAL A 60 -8.09 15.86 -6.21
N TRP A 61 -7.95 15.85 -7.54
CA TRP A 61 -7.94 14.63 -8.33
C TRP A 61 -6.80 13.67 -7.95
N VAL A 62 -5.64 14.19 -7.51
CA VAL A 62 -4.50 13.37 -7.06
C VAL A 62 -4.88 12.64 -5.77
N VAL A 63 -5.56 13.31 -4.86
CA VAL A 63 -6.06 12.75 -3.59
C VAL A 63 -6.97 11.55 -3.86
N TYR A 64 -7.92 11.70 -4.78
CA TYR A 64 -8.82 10.60 -5.15
C TYR A 64 -8.09 9.41 -5.76
N ILE A 65 -7.09 9.63 -6.61
CA ILE A 65 -6.27 8.54 -7.16
C ILE A 65 -5.57 7.78 -6.03
N VAL A 66 -4.98 8.50 -5.07
CA VAL A 66 -4.27 7.84 -3.95
C VAL A 66 -5.24 7.04 -3.08
N ILE A 67 -6.42 7.56 -2.76
CA ILE A 67 -7.44 6.82 -2.01
C ILE A 67 -7.84 5.54 -2.76
N ILE A 68 -8.04 5.63 -4.07
CA ILE A 68 -8.36 4.46 -4.90
C ILE A 68 -7.22 3.44 -4.87
N LEU A 69 -5.96 3.87 -5.01
CA LEU A 69 -4.80 2.98 -4.94
C LEU A 69 -4.70 2.26 -3.59
N MET A 70 -4.95 2.99 -2.50
CA MET A 70 -5.01 2.43 -1.15
C MET A 70 -6.07 1.35 -1.03
N ILE A 71 -7.30 1.62 -1.47
CA ILE A 71 -8.40 0.64 -1.48
C ILE A 71 -8.00 -0.60 -2.29
N ILE A 72 -7.37 -0.42 -3.47
CA ILE A 72 -6.93 -1.55 -4.30
C ILE A 72 -5.84 -2.36 -3.58
N PHE A 73 -4.91 -1.74 -2.85
CA PHE A 73 -3.91 -2.48 -2.07
C PHE A 73 -4.54 -3.32 -0.96
N ALA A 74 -5.47 -2.75 -0.20
CA ALA A 74 -6.20 -3.50 0.82
C ALA A 74 -6.96 -4.68 0.23
N ILE A 75 -7.75 -4.45 -0.84
CA ILE A 75 -8.46 -5.51 -1.56
C ILE A 75 -7.47 -6.55 -2.07
N SER A 76 -6.33 -6.14 -2.64
CA SER A 76 -5.30 -7.06 -3.14
C SER A 76 -4.79 -7.97 -2.02
N GLY A 77 -4.54 -7.44 -0.82
CA GLY A 77 -4.14 -8.24 0.34
C GLY A 77 -5.20 -9.27 0.75
N PHE A 78 -6.47 -8.90 0.79
CA PHE A 78 -7.55 -9.86 1.06
C PHE A 78 -7.69 -10.93 -0.03
N VAL A 79 -7.59 -10.54 -1.31
CA VAL A 79 -7.75 -11.47 -2.43
C VAL A 79 -6.53 -12.37 -2.59
N GLN A 80 -5.34 -11.94 -2.15
CA GLN A 80 -4.17 -12.83 -2.03
C GLN A 80 -4.42 -14.03 -1.11
N LEU A 81 -5.37 -13.98 -0.16
CA LEU A 81 -5.76 -15.15 0.63
C LEU A 81 -6.47 -16.23 -0.20
N ILE A 82 -7.17 -15.86 -1.29
CA ILE A 82 -7.68 -16.83 -2.29
C ILE A 82 -6.49 -17.60 -2.90
N GLY A 83 -5.32 -16.98 -2.87
CA GLY A 83 -4.03 -17.56 -3.15
C GLY A 83 -3.73 -18.86 -2.44
N ILE A 84 -4.37 -19.20 -1.32
CA ILE A 84 -4.20 -20.51 -0.66
C ILE A 84 -4.73 -21.64 -1.56
N LYS A 85 -5.80 -21.38 -2.32
CA LYS A 85 -6.47 -22.33 -3.20
C LYS A 85 -6.06 -22.16 -4.67
N SER A 86 -5.78 -20.94 -5.13
CA SER A 86 -5.47 -20.64 -6.53
C SER A 86 -4.06 -20.07 -6.71
N ARG A 87 -3.24 -20.68 -7.57
CA ARG A 87 -1.90 -20.14 -7.92
C ARG A 87 -2.02 -18.89 -8.78
N ALA A 88 -2.90 -18.93 -9.78
CA ALA A 88 -3.16 -17.78 -10.65
C ALA A 88 -3.71 -16.58 -9.86
N GLY A 89 -4.59 -16.84 -8.90
CA GLY A 89 -5.13 -15.81 -8.01
C GLY A 89 -4.00 -15.07 -7.29
N ILE A 90 -3.15 -15.78 -6.55
CA ILE A 90 -2.10 -15.07 -5.82
C ILE A 90 -1.14 -14.31 -6.75
N PHE A 91 -0.79 -14.89 -7.90
CA PHE A 91 0.13 -14.25 -8.83
C PHE A 91 -0.41 -12.89 -9.30
N ILE A 92 -1.67 -12.88 -9.77
CA ILE A 92 -2.32 -11.67 -10.30
C ILE A 92 -2.47 -10.61 -9.21
N PHE A 93 -2.96 -10.99 -8.02
CA PHE A 93 -3.18 -10.03 -6.92
C PHE A 93 -1.92 -9.64 -6.16
N SER A 94 -0.78 -10.28 -6.47
CA SER A 94 0.55 -9.86 -5.97
C SER A 94 1.27 -8.96 -6.94
N LEU A 95 0.97 -9.03 -8.25
CA LEU A 95 1.54 -8.15 -9.26
C LEU A 95 1.20 -6.68 -8.99
N PHE A 96 -0.04 -6.37 -8.61
CA PHE A 96 -0.45 -4.99 -8.37
C PHE A 96 0.33 -4.31 -7.23
N PRO A 97 0.34 -4.84 -5.99
CA PRO A 97 1.13 -4.27 -4.90
C PRO A 97 2.63 -4.26 -5.21
N LEU A 98 3.14 -5.29 -5.91
CA LEU A 98 4.54 -5.31 -6.30
C LEU A 98 4.89 -4.23 -7.32
N VAL A 99 4.13 -4.09 -8.40
CA VAL A 99 4.43 -3.15 -9.49
C VAL A 99 4.31 -1.72 -8.98
N ILE A 100 3.20 -1.37 -8.33
CA ILE A 100 3.03 -0.01 -7.82
C ILE A 100 4.05 0.26 -6.71
N GLY A 101 4.23 -0.65 -5.75
CA GLY A 101 5.24 -0.48 -4.70
C GLY A 101 6.68 -0.38 -5.24
N THR A 102 7.00 -1.08 -6.33
CA THR A 102 8.31 -0.97 -6.98
C THR A 102 8.46 0.36 -7.72
N ILE A 103 7.41 0.84 -8.40
CA ILE A 103 7.40 2.20 -8.98
C ILE A 103 7.65 3.24 -7.88
N MET A 104 7.05 3.03 -6.70
CA MET A 104 7.23 3.89 -5.54
C MET A 104 8.69 3.91 -5.05
N LEU A 105 9.32 2.73 -4.93
CA LEU A 105 10.74 2.60 -4.57
C LEU A 105 11.68 3.22 -5.62
N MET A 106 11.40 3.02 -6.90
CA MET A 106 12.21 3.56 -8.00
C MET A 106 12.13 5.09 -8.06
N ALA A 107 10.99 5.69 -7.74
CA ALA A 107 10.81 7.14 -7.76
C ALA A 107 11.62 7.88 -6.67
N ILE A 108 11.96 7.19 -5.57
CA ILE A 108 12.78 7.76 -4.48
C ILE A 108 14.27 7.67 -4.82
N THR A 109 14.65 6.64 -5.57
CA THR A 109 16.05 6.38 -5.95
C THR A 109 16.44 7.01 -7.28
N ILE A 110 15.47 7.30 -8.15
CA ILE A 110 15.65 7.92 -9.46
C ILE A 110 14.82 9.21 -9.51
N PRO A 111 15.43 10.39 -9.73
CA PRO A 111 14.67 11.63 -9.83
C PRO A 111 13.82 11.62 -11.10
N ILE A 112 12.54 11.27 -10.96
CA ILE A 112 11.56 11.34 -12.06
C ILE A 112 11.15 12.80 -12.21
N SER A 113 11.34 13.40 -13.38
CA SER A 113 11.11 14.84 -13.60
C SER A 113 9.63 15.25 -13.66
N ASN A 114 8.70 14.33 -13.39
CA ASN A 114 7.27 14.63 -13.45
C ASN A 114 6.79 15.07 -12.07
N ILE A 115 6.50 16.36 -11.96
CA ILE A 115 6.11 17.02 -10.71
C ILE A 115 4.87 16.38 -10.08
N TYR A 116 3.92 15.89 -10.87
CA TYR A 116 2.70 15.23 -10.38
C TYR A 116 2.98 13.83 -9.83
N ILE A 117 3.94 13.12 -10.43
CA ILE A 117 4.41 11.83 -9.91
C ILE A 117 5.12 12.07 -8.58
N ASN A 118 6.01 13.07 -8.50
CA ASN A 118 6.72 13.39 -7.26
C ASN A 118 5.80 13.81 -6.12
N TYR A 119 4.72 14.56 -6.39
CA TYR A 119 3.74 14.92 -5.35
C TYR A 119 2.92 13.73 -4.85
N MET A 120 2.40 12.91 -5.76
CA MET A 120 1.68 11.68 -5.39
C MET A 120 2.58 10.75 -4.56
N MET A 121 3.88 10.79 -4.83
CA MET A 121 4.89 9.94 -4.21
C MET A 121 5.39 10.46 -2.85
N ALA A 122 5.65 11.76 -2.71
CA ALA A 122 5.99 12.38 -1.42
C ALA A 122 4.89 12.13 -0.38
N VAL A 123 3.63 12.09 -0.82
CA VAL A 123 2.45 11.80 0.01
C VAL A 123 2.33 10.31 0.40
N LEU A 124 3.25 9.46 -0.06
CA LEU A 124 3.28 8.05 0.31
C LEU A 124 4.62 7.64 0.92
N SER A 125 5.56 8.58 1.09
CA SER A 125 6.95 8.30 1.48
C SER A 125 7.58 9.21 2.54
N ASP A 126 7.05 10.40 2.83
CA ASP A 126 7.76 11.37 3.72
C ASP A 126 7.49 11.17 5.24
N SER A 127 7.80 12.11 6.15
CA SER A 127 7.69 11.96 7.62
C SER A 127 6.32 12.30 8.29
N PRO A 128 5.96 11.72 9.48
CA PRO A 128 4.59 11.70 10.01
C PRO A 128 3.94 13.04 10.40
N LEU A 129 2.59 12.99 10.43
CA LEU A 129 1.62 14.06 10.70
C LEU A 129 1.43 14.43 12.16
N ILE A 130 1.54 13.46 13.08
CA ILE A 130 1.32 13.66 14.52
C ILE A 130 2.16 12.60 15.23
N GLU A 131 3.06 13.01 16.13
CA GLU A 131 3.70 12.06 17.06
C GLU A 131 2.61 11.28 17.82
N ASP A 132 2.81 9.96 17.99
CA ASP A 132 1.98 9.09 18.83
C ASP A 132 0.52 8.77 18.37
N THR A 133 0.11 9.09 17.14
CA THR A 133 -1.22 8.70 16.62
C THR A 133 -1.15 7.43 15.74
N PHE A 134 -2.02 6.46 16.01
CA PHE A 134 -2.15 5.23 15.23
C PHE A 134 -3.00 5.48 13.96
N PRO A 135 -2.63 4.98 12.76
CA PRO A 135 -1.52 4.07 12.43
C PRO A 135 -0.13 4.71 12.46
N TYR A 136 0.83 4.00 13.07
CA TYR A 136 2.22 4.45 13.21
C TYR A 136 2.95 4.48 11.88
N LEU A 137 3.48 5.65 11.50
CA LEU A 137 4.44 5.72 10.41
C LEU A 137 5.84 5.36 10.95
N LEU A 138 6.29 4.12 10.68
CA LEU A 138 7.69 3.74 10.89
C LEU A 138 8.45 3.98 9.59
N ASN A 139 9.33 4.99 9.55
CA ASN A 139 10.20 5.19 8.41
C ASN A 139 11.48 4.36 8.56
N ILE A 140 11.85 3.67 7.50
CA ILE A 140 13.14 2.96 7.38
C ILE A 140 13.96 3.75 6.35
N GLY A 141 14.68 4.76 6.81
CA GLY A 141 15.30 5.77 5.93
C GLY A 141 14.24 6.67 5.30
N ASP A 142 14.32 6.86 3.98
CA ASP A 142 13.36 7.68 3.19
C ASP A 142 12.12 6.88 2.73
N LEU A 143 11.92 5.69 3.29
CA LEU A 143 10.85 4.77 2.91
C LEU A 143 9.88 4.55 4.06
N GLY A 144 8.60 4.81 3.81
CA GLY A 144 7.52 4.39 4.71
C GLY A 144 7.42 2.87 4.79
N LEU A 145 7.29 2.33 6.01
CA LEU A 145 7.11 0.89 6.25
C LEU A 145 5.96 0.29 5.43
N GLY A 146 4.89 1.05 5.18
CA GLY A 146 3.78 0.64 4.32
C GLY A 146 4.23 0.20 2.92
N VAL A 147 5.06 1.01 2.25
CA VAL A 147 5.60 0.70 0.92
C VAL A 147 6.45 -0.56 0.96
N ILE A 148 7.32 -0.68 1.96
CA ILE A 148 8.20 -1.84 2.13
C ILE A 148 7.38 -3.12 2.32
N LEU A 149 6.35 -3.07 3.17
CA LEU A 149 5.48 -4.20 3.44
C LEU A 149 4.65 -4.61 2.22
N VAL A 150 4.14 -3.65 1.45
CA VAL A 150 3.37 -3.95 0.23
C VAL A 150 4.27 -4.53 -0.87
N VAL A 151 5.49 -4.04 -1.03
CA VAL A 151 6.48 -4.62 -1.95
C VAL A 151 6.89 -6.02 -1.51
N ALA A 152 7.19 -6.20 -0.22
CA ALA A 152 7.52 -7.51 0.34
C ALA A 152 6.36 -8.50 0.18
N GLY A 153 5.13 -8.06 0.46
CA GLY A 153 3.92 -8.86 0.26
C GLY A 153 3.72 -9.28 -1.19
N GLY A 154 3.88 -8.35 -2.13
CA GLY A 154 3.83 -8.64 -3.57
C GLY A 154 4.92 -9.62 -4.02
N ALA A 155 6.16 -9.44 -3.57
CA ALA A 155 7.28 -10.33 -3.91
C ALA A 155 7.08 -11.74 -3.36
N VAL A 156 6.73 -11.85 -2.07
CA VAL A 156 6.44 -13.14 -1.41
C VAL A 156 5.25 -13.83 -2.08
N GLY A 157 4.25 -13.07 -2.52
CA GLY A 157 3.08 -13.61 -3.22
C GLY A 157 3.40 -14.19 -4.59
N ILE A 158 4.32 -13.57 -5.35
CA ILE A 158 4.83 -14.15 -6.61
C ILE A 158 5.63 -15.43 -6.32
N ILE A 159 6.51 -15.42 -5.33
CA ILE A 159 7.30 -16.61 -4.94
C ILE A 159 6.36 -17.75 -4.53
N SER A 160 5.31 -17.46 -3.76
CA SER A 160 4.27 -18.42 -3.38
C SER A 160 3.55 -19.04 -4.58
N ALA A 161 3.37 -18.30 -5.68
CA ALA A 161 2.71 -18.79 -6.88
C ALA A 161 3.51 -19.88 -7.59
N VAL A 162 4.84 -19.76 -7.59
CA VAL A 162 5.77 -20.66 -8.29
C VAL A 162 6.07 -21.91 -7.48
N LEU A 163 6.07 -21.81 -6.14
CA LEU A 163 6.46 -22.92 -5.29
C LEU A 163 5.44 -24.07 -5.27
N PRO A 164 5.90 -25.32 -5.07
CA PRO A 164 5.02 -26.47 -4.92
C PRO A 164 4.04 -26.27 -3.76
N ARG A 165 2.79 -26.61 -4.02
CA ARG A 165 1.73 -26.68 -3.01
C ARG A 165 1.34 -28.14 -2.91
N GLU A 166 1.37 -28.70 -1.71
CA GLU A 166 0.80 -30.02 -1.47
C GLU A 166 -0.62 -30.05 -2.05
N GLU A 167 -0.78 -30.88 -3.07
CA GLU A 167 -2.05 -31.15 -3.71
C GLU A 167 -2.90 -31.90 -2.69
N THR A 168 -3.95 -31.25 -2.23
CA THR A 168 -5.07 -31.96 -1.62
C THR A 168 -5.81 -32.62 -2.78
N TYR A 169 -5.51 -33.89 -3.03
CA TYR A 169 -6.43 -34.81 -3.70
C TYR A 169 -7.73 -34.90 -2.90
#